data_AF-A0AAN7V0G2-F1
#
_entry.id   AF-A0AAN7V0G2-F1
#
_cell.length_a   1.000
_cell.length_b   1.000
_cell.length_c   1.000
_cell.angle_alpha   90.00
_cell.angle_beta   90.00
_cell.angle_gamma   90.00
#
_symmetry.space_group_name_H-M   'P 1'
#
loop_
_entity.id
_entity.type
_entity.pdbx_description
1 polymer ?
#
loop_
_entity_poly.entity_id
_entity_poly.type
_entity_poly.pdbx_seq_one_letter_code
_entity_poly.pdbx_strand_id
1 'polypeptide(L)'
;MSLSAFNEYPIELDIPELAFEIMVPGCSNTDPFIIVAEASTGKIHVEPMSEVSASVYGVIHELPDSLTRACPDSSSSPLDMFLKQYMHGEPATLFVRGSSRPDGDTPKWIADILASITVPVPFPGRTLDGLIKDFSLTDVHFTLPDPFADPDDPDASPKVSGNILVTASIPSDMNLAINVTNVRATADVIYKSKKMGELNLRKWQHANSTRVDGRGKDGPSLKIESRIIEAPLNITDADVFSDVVQALLFRNRPISLDIQALVDVKVDTSLGELILKEVPAQGKVPVKRSSSLF
;
A
#
# COMPACT_ATOMS: atom_id res chain seq x y z
N MET A 1 -12.04 18.83 14.77
CA MET A 1 -13.25 18.21 14.18
C MET A 1 -14.40 18.36 15.18
N SER A 2 -15.65 18.40 14.76
CA SER A 2 -16.80 18.43 15.68
C SER A 2 -17.68 17.20 15.47
N LEU A 3 -18.10 16.58 16.55
CA LEU A 3 -19.00 15.43 16.54
C LEU A 3 -20.27 15.82 17.30
N SER A 4 -21.45 15.61 16.73
CA SER A 4 -22.71 15.91 17.41
C SER A 4 -23.56 14.67 17.65
N ALA A 5 -24.26 14.66 18.77
CA ALA A 5 -25.20 13.61 19.15
C ALA A 5 -26.37 14.24 19.93
N PHE A 6 -27.58 13.75 19.70
CA PHE A 6 -28.75 14.22 20.42
C PHE A 6 -28.87 13.52 21.77
N ASN A 7 -28.97 14.28 22.86
CA ASN A 7 -29.21 13.76 24.20
C ASN A 7 -30.71 13.51 24.42
N GLU A 8 -31.14 12.26 24.32
CA GLU A 8 -32.54 11.86 24.53
C GLU A 8 -32.95 11.82 26.02
N TYR A 9 -32.02 12.08 26.93
CA TYR A 9 -32.25 11.95 28.37
C TYR A 9 -32.45 13.32 29.04
N PRO A 10 -33.27 13.38 30.11
CA PRO A 10 -33.50 14.60 30.87
C PRO A 10 -32.36 14.87 31.87
N ILE A 11 -31.11 14.72 31.44
CA ILE A 11 -29.92 14.88 32.27
C ILE A 11 -29.09 16.04 31.75
N GLU A 12 -28.53 16.80 32.69
CA GLU A 12 -27.56 17.87 32.44
C GLU A 12 -26.26 17.51 33.16
N LEU A 13 -25.14 17.57 32.44
CA LEU A 13 -23.83 17.29 33.02
C LEU A 13 -22.70 17.95 32.23
N ASP A 14 -21.66 18.37 32.94
CA ASP A 14 -20.42 18.86 32.36
C ASP A 14 -19.40 17.73 32.30
N ILE A 15 -19.01 17.35 31.08
CA ILE A 15 -17.91 16.41 30.86
C ILE A 15 -16.62 17.24 30.77
N PRO A 16 -15.62 16.97 31.62
CA PRO A 16 -14.32 17.63 31.51
C PRO A 16 -13.62 17.22 30.20
N GLU A 17 -12.48 17.85 29.94
CA GLU A 17 -11.60 17.39 28.85
C GLU A 17 -11.22 15.93 29.10
N LEU A 18 -11.25 15.12 28.04
CA LEU A 18 -10.93 13.69 28.09
C LEU A 18 -9.82 13.40 27.09
N ALA A 19 -8.86 12.58 27.48
CA ALA A 19 -7.77 12.14 26.61
C ALA A 19 -7.93 10.65 26.24
N PHE A 20 -7.53 10.32 25.02
CA PHE A 20 -7.66 8.99 24.42
C PHE A 20 -6.39 8.62 23.65
N GLU A 21 -6.04 7.34 23.72
CA GLU A 21 -4.97 6.72 22.96
C GLU A 21 -5.61 5.91 21.82
N ILE A 22 -5.16 6.18 20.59
CA ILE A 22 -5.54 5.43 19.39
C ILE A 22 -4.41 4.45 19.10
N MET A 23 -4.76 3.18 18.99
CA MET A 23 -3.81 2.08 18.90
C MET A 23 -4.13 1.15 17.74
N VAL A 24 -3.10 0.46 17.24
CA VAL A 24 -3.21 -0.66 16.30
C VAL A 24 -2.70 -1.95 16.95
N PRO A 25 -3.10 -3.13 16.47
CA PRO A 25 -2.49 -4.40 16.91
C PRO A 25 -0.97 -4.40 16.76
N GLY A 26 -0.27 -4.91 17.76
CA GLY A 26 1.18 -5.18 17.73
C GLY A 26 1.52 -6.59 17.22
N CYS A 27 2.81 -6.93 17.24
CA CYS A 27 3.30 -8.25 16.82
C CYS A 27 3.16 -9.36 17.88
N SER A 28 3.10 -9.00 19.17
CA SER A 28 3.22 -9.94 20.29
C SER A 28 2.01 -9.88 21.22
N ASN A 29 1.70 -11.01 21.85
CA ASN A 29 0.71 -11.06 22.93
C ASN A 29 1.15 -10.31 24.20
N THR A 30 2.45 -10.03 24.36
CA THR A 30 2.99 -9.30 25.52
C THR A 30 2.89 -7.79 25.39
N ASP A 31 2.82 -7.28 24.16
CA ASP A 31 2.60 -5.87 23.85
C ASP A 31 1.59 -5.79 22.69
N PRO A 32 0.29 -5.99 23.01
CA PRO A 32 -0.72 -6.27 21.99
C PRO A 32 -1.12 -5.02 21.20
N PHE A 33 -0.77 -3.82 21.66
CA PHE A 33 -1.23 -2.57 21.10
C PHE A 33 -0.10 -1.55 20.97
N ILE A 34 0.02 -0.96 19.78
CA ILE A 34 0.97 0.11 19.50
C ILE A 34 0.18 1.41 19.41
N ILE A 35 0.53 2.41 20.23
CA ILE A 35 -0.07 3.74 20.19
C ILE A 35 0.42 4.45 18.92
N VAL A 36 -0.51 4.95 18.12
CA VAL A 36 -0.24 5.64 16.84
C VAL A 36 -0.69 7.09 16.84
N ALA A 37 -1.64 7.44 17.71
CA ALA A 37 -2.10 8.81 17.85
C ALA A 37 -2.70 9.02 19.24
N GLU A 38 -2.70 10.28 19.67
CA GLU A 38 -3.40 10.74 20.86
C GLU A 38 -4.54 11.67 20.42
N ALA A 39 -5.66 11.59 21.12
CA ALA A 39 -6.81 12.46 20.88
C ALA A 39 -7.32 13.04 22.19
N SER A 40 -7.81 14.26 22.16
CA SER A 40 -8.47 14.89 23.31
C SER A 40 -9.77 15.56 22.91
N THR A 41 -10.68 15.67 23.86
CA THR A 41 -11.92 16.43 23.72
C THR A 41 -11.80 17.75 24.46
N GLY A 42 -12.43 18.80 23.93
CA GLY A 42 -12.75 19.97 24.75
C GLY A 42 -13.77 19.63 25.85
N LYS A 43 -14.02 20.58 26.76
CA LYS A 43 -15.14 20.47 27.73
C LYS A 43 -16.46 20.34 26.97
N ILE A 44 -17.31 19.40 27.38
CA ILE A 44 -18.60 19.13 26.73
C ILE A 44 -19.70 19.44 27.72
N HIS A 45 -20.56 20.39 27.38
CA HIS A 45 -21.77 20.68 28.13
C HIS A 45 -22.92 19.87 27.53
N VAL A 46 -23.51 18.98 28.32
CA VAL A 46 -24.65 18.16 27.91
C VAL A 46 -25.91 18.80 28.49
N GLU A 47 -26.80 19.28 27.62
CA GLU A 47 -28.10 19.80 28.02
C GLU A 47 -29.21 18.75 27.77
N PRO A 48 -30.29 18.74 28.57
CA PRO A 48 -31.43 17.87 28.37
C PRO A 48 -32.09 18.03 26.99
N MET A 49 -32.43 16.93 26.32
CA MET A 49 -33.25 16.95 25.09
C MET A 49 -32.69 17.86 23.98
N SER A 50 -31.37 17.92 23.86
CA SER A 50 -30.66 18.88 23.01
C SER A 50 -29.59 18.20 22.16
N GLU A 51 -29.12 18.90 21.12
CA GLU A 51 -27.94 18.49 20.38
C GLU A 51 -26.68 18.86 21.16
N VAL A 52 -25.89 17.85 21.51
CA VAL A 52 -24.59 17.99 22.17
C VAL A 52 -23.51 17.97 21.11
N SER A 53 -22.60 18.94 21.13
CA SER A 53 -21.45 19.00 20.22
C SER A 53 -20.15 18.86 21.00
N ALA A 54 -19.30 17.93 20.56
CA ALA A 54 -17.98 17.69 21.12
C ALA A 54 -16.90 18.15 20.13
N SER A 55 -16.00 19.00 20.58
CA SER A 55 -14.79 19.34 19.83
C SER A 55 -13.72 18.29 20.09
N VAL A 56 -13.21 17.69 19.02
CA VAL A 56 -12.17 16.67 19.06
C VAL A 56 -10.89 17.18 18.41
N TYR A 57 -9.79 17.04 19.14
CA TYR A 57 -8.42 17.33 18.72
C TYR A 57 -7.67 16.01 18.64
N GLY A 58 -6.85 15.84 17.61
CA GLY A 58 -6.05 14.64 17.41
C GLY A 58 -4.65 15.01 16.97
N VAL A 59 -3.66 14.34 17.55
CA VAL A 59 -2.25 14.49 17.21
C VAL A 59 -1.70 13.13 16.81
N ILE A 60 -1.22 13.05 15.58
CA ILE A 60 -0.45 11.90 15.09
C ILE A 60 1.01 12.26 15.29
N HIS A 61 1.70 11.51 16.13
CA HIS A 61 3.15 11.64 16.33
C HIS A 61 3.91 10.89 15.23
N GLU A 62 5.23 11.01 15.25
CA GLU A 62 6.10 10.15 14.41
C GLU A 62 5.77 8.68 14.68
N LEU A 63 5.68 7.88 13.62
CA LEU A 63 5.30 6.48 13.74
C LEU A 63 6.38 5.73 14.52
N PRO A 64 6.02 5.00 15.59
CA PRO A 64 7.02 4.30 16.40
C PRO A 64 7.69 3.20 15.58
N ASP A 65 8.98 2.95 15.79
CA ASP A 65 9.74 1.90 15.09
C ASP A 65 9.09 0.51 15.19
N SER A 66 8.35 0.24 16.28
CA SER A 66 7.62 -1.02 16.47
C SER A 66 6.52 -1.24 15.42
N LEU A 67 6.01 -0.17 14.82
CA LEU A 67 4.96 -0.20 13.82
C LEU A 67 5.49 -0.58 12.43
N THR A 68 6.73 -0.22 12.12
CA THR A 68 7.37 -0.44 10.81
C THR A 68 8.33 -1.64 10.80
N ARG A 69 8.78 -2.11 11.96
CA ARG A 69 9.65 -3.27 12.08
C ARG A 69 8.88 -4.57 11.81
N ALA A 70 9.50 -5.46 11.03
CA ALA A 70 8.96 -6.80 10.77
C ALA A 70 8.77 -7.59 12.09
N CYS A 71 7.65 -8.30 12.20
CA CYS A 71 7.37 -9.14 13.37
C CYS A 71 8.33 -10.34 13.44
N PRO A 72 8.65 -10.87 14.64
CA PRO A 72 9.61 -11.98 14.79
C PRO A 72 9.30 -13.21 13.93
N ASP A 73 8.00 -13.51 13.74
CA ASP A 73 7.51 -14.70 13.02
C ASP A 73 7.03 -14.38 11.59
N SER A 74 7.25 -13.15 11.09
CA SER A 74 6.73 -12.71 9.79
C SER A 74 7.67 -11.74 9.10
N SER A 75 7.66 -11.74 7.77
CA SER A 75 8.36 -10.69 7.01
C SER A 75 7.64 -9.33 7.08
N SER A 76 6.41 -9.30 7.62
CA SER A 76 5.54 -8.13 7.66
C SER A 76 5.56 -7.42 9.01
N SER A 77 5.51 -6.09 8.96
CA SER A 77 5.30 -5.23 10.13
C SER A 77 3.81 -5.14 10.50
N PRO A 78 3.47 -4.67 11.72
CA PRO A 78 2.08 -4.40 12.07
C PRO A 78 1.40 -3.40 11.12
N LEU A 79 2.16 -2.43 10.61
CA LEU A 79 1.66 -1.48 9.61
C LEU A 79 1.42 -2.13 8.25
N ASP A 80 2.32 -3.02 7.82
CA ASP A 80 2.13 -3.77 6.57
C ASP A 80 0.84 -4.59 6.64
N MET A 81 0.57 -5.22 7.79
CA MET A 81 -0.64 -6.00 8.03
C MET A 81 -1.90 -5.12 8.02
N PHE A 82 -1.85 -3.96 8.71
CA PHE A 82 -2.95 -3.00 8.72
C PHE A 82 -3.25 -2.46 7.32
N LEU A 83 -2.22 -2.04 6.58
CA LEU A 83 -2.36 -1.53 5.22
C LEU A 83 -2.82 -2.61 4.26
N LYS A 84 -2.35 -3.86 4.42
CA LYS A 84 -2.82 -4.99 3.61
C LYS A 84 -4.31 -5.19 3.78
N GLN A 85 -4.84 -5.21 5.01
CA GLN A 85 -6.29 -5.31 5.25
C GLN A 85 -7.04 -4.14 4.60
N TYR A 86 -6.57 -2.91 4.85
CA TYR A 86 -7.16 -1.71 4.26
C TYR A 86 -7.26 -1.82 2.73
N MET A 87 -6.17 -2.20 2.06
CA MET A 87 -6.07 -2.31 0.60
C MET A 87 -6.90 -3.45 0.00
N HIS A 88 -7.12 -4.54 0.74
CA HIS A 88 -7.97 -5.64 0.29
C HIS A 88 -9.47 -5.35 0.50
N GLY A 89 -9.82 -4.17 1.00
CA GLY A 89 -11.20 -3.82 1.36
C GLY A 89 -11.69 -4.50 2.64
N GLU A 90 -10.79 -5.15 3.38
CA GLU A 90 -11.11 -5.74 4.67
C GLU A 90 -11.11 -4.63 5.74
N PRO A 91 -12.06 -4.64 6.69
CA PRO A 91 -12.05 -3.68 7.78
C PRO A 91 -10.84 -3.95 8.68
N ALA A 92 -9.88 -3.03 8.67
CA ALA A 92 -8.83 -3.02 9.68
C ALA A 92 -9.44 -2.57 11.02
N THR A 93 -8.84 -2.96 12.15
CA THR A 93 -9.37 -2.58 13.47
C THR A 93 -8.41 -1.62 14.16
N LEU A 94 -8.94 -0.45 14.55
CA LEU A 94 -8.29 0.46 15.48
C LEU A 94 -8.81 0.18 16.89
N PHE A 95 -7.98 0.43 17.89
CA PHE A 95 -8.37 0.30 19.29
C PHE A 95 -8.28 1.67 19.95
N VAL A 96 -9.37 2.10 20.59
CA VAL A 96 -9.42 3.37 21.31
C VAL A 96 -9.52 3.07 22.80
N ARG A 97 -8.63 3.67 23.59
CA ARG A 97 -8.62 3.54 25.05
C ARG A 97 -8.50 4.92 25.68
N GLY A 98 -9.13 5.14 26.83
CA GLY A 98 -8.90 6.37 27.59
C GLY A 98 -7.45 6.48 28.05
N SER A 99 -6.89 7.67 28.04
CA SER A 99 -5.57 7.87 28.62
C SER A 99 -5.63 7.70 30.13
N SER A 100 -4.64 7.00 30.67
CA SER A 100 -4.42 6.90 32.12
C SER A 100 -3.88 8.20 32.73
N ARG A 101 -3.50 9.16 31.88
CA ARG A 101 -3.06 10.49 32.29
C ARG A 101 -4.25 11.44 32.18
N PRO A 102 -4.76 11.97 33.31
CA PRO A 102 -5.80 13.00 33.26
C PRO A 102 -5.24 14.23 32.53
N ASP A 103 -6.03 14.78 31.62
CA ASP A 103 -5.69 16.00 30.89
C ASP A 103 -6.45 17.18 31.50
N GLY A 104 -5.77 18.30 31.72
CA GLY A 104 -6.36 19.46 32.41
C GLY A 104 -7.02 19.12 33.76
N ASP A 105 -8.34 19.34 33.84
CA ASP A 105 -9.14 19.24 35.07
C ASP A 105 -9.81 17.85 35.27
N THR A 106 -9.48 16.82 34.46
CA THR A 106 -10.16 15.51 34.58
C THR A 106 -9.95 14.87 35.95
N PRO A 107 -11.02 14.55 36.70
CA PRO A 107 -10.90 13.78 37.94
C PRO A 107 -10.28 12.41 37.70
N LYS A 108 -9.37 11.98 38.58
CA LYS A 108 -8.64 10.71 38.46
C LYS A 108 -9.55 9.50 38.25
N TRP A 109 -10.69 9.44 38.95
CA TRP A 109 -11.61 8.31 38.85
C TRP A 109 -12.22 8.17 37.44
N ILE A 110 -12.40 9.27 36.70
CA ILE A 110 -12.87 9.23 35.30
C ILE A 110 -11.76 8.66 34.41
N ALA A 111 -10.53 9.14 34.58
CA ALA A 111 -9.37 8.66 33.83
C ALA A 111 -9.15 7.15 34.07
N ASP A 112 -9.24 6.68 35.32
CA ASP A 112 -9.08 5.27 35.68
C ASP A 112 -10.16 4.39 35.01
N ILE A 113 -11.42 4.85 34.95
CA ILE A 113 -12.51 4.13 34.26
C ILE A 113 -12.24 4.08 32.76
N LEU A 114 -11.93 5.23 32.14
CA LEU A 114 -11.72 5.29 30.69
C LEU A 114 -10.51 4.48 30.25
N ALA A 115 -9.44 4.43 31.04
CA ALA A 115 -8.25 3.63 30.77
C ALA A 115 -8.50 2.11 30.91
N SER A 116 -9.56 1.71 31.62
CA SER A 116 -9.93 0.30 31.78
C SER A 116 -10.69 -0.30 30.59
N ILE A 117 -11.18 0.55 29.68
CA ILE A 117 -12.01 0.14 28.54
C ILE A 117 -11.25 0.39 27.24
N THR A 118 -11.06 -0.67 26.47
CA THR A 118 -10.55 -0.60 25.10
C THR A 118 -11.66 -0.96 24.14
N VAL A 119 -12.00 -0.05 23.23
CA VAL A 119 -13.06 -0.22 22.25
C VAL A 119 -12.45 -0.52 20.88
N PRO A 120 -12.79 -1.66 20.23
CA PRO A 120 -12.43 -1.90 18.85
C PRO A 120 -13.32 -1.05 17.93
N VAL A 121 -12.70 -0.25 17.09
CA VAL A 121 -13.36 0.61 16.11
C VAL A 121 -12.96 0.13 14.71
N PRO A 122 -13.92 -0.29 13.86
CA PRO A 122 -13.62 -0.70 12.50
C PRO A 122 -13.15 0.51 11.70
N PHE A 123 -11.94 0.40 11.13
CA PHE A 123 -11.42 1.34 10.16
C PHE A 123 -11.86 0.87 8.76
N PRO A 124 -12.57 1.72 7.99
CA PRO A 124 -13.15 1.31 6.73
C PRO A 124 -12.05 0.88 5.76
N GLY A 125 -12.09 -0.39 5.34
CA GLY A 125 -11.28 -0.89 4.24
C GLY A 125 -11.67 -0.22 2.93
N ARG A 126 -10.72 -0.09 2.02
CA ARG A 126 -10.93 0.41 0.65
C ARG A 126 -10.26 -0.56 -0.30
N THR A 127 -11.04 -1.24 -1.13
CA THR A 127 -10.43 -2.03 -2.20
C THR A 127 -9.59 -1.10 -3.09
N LEU A 128 -8.42 -1.58 -3.50
CA LEU A 128 -7.57 -0.90 -4.47
C LEU A 128 -8.20 -0.83 -5.88
N ASP A 129 -9.47 -1.20 -6.06
CA ASP A 129 -10.17 -1.07 -7.33
C ASP A 129 -10.21 0.41 -7.76
N GLY A 130 -9.46 0.72 -8.81
CA GLY A 130 -9.28 2.08 -9.31
C GLY A 130 -8.13 2.88 -8.66
N LEU A 131 -7.34 2.26 -7.76
CA LEU A 131 -6.10 2.87 -7.26
C LEU A 131 -5.00 2.80 -8.29
N ILE A 132 -4.82 1.72 -9.05
CA ILE A 132 -4.01 1.74 -10.28
C ILE A 132 -4.95 2.09 -11.44
N LYS A 133 -4.79 3.29 -12.01
CA LYS A 133 -5.56 3.73 -13.19
C LYS A 133 -5.03 3.08 -14.45
N ASP A 134 -3.71 3.12 -14.61
CA ASP A 134 -3.02 2.63 -15.80
C ASP A 134 -1.69 2.00 -15.43
N PHE A 135 -1.38 0.89 -16.10
CA PHE A 135 -0.06 0.26 -16.09
C PHE A 135 0.41 0.12 -17.53
N SER A 136 1.62 0.59 -17.82
CA SER A 136 2.25 0.46 -19.13
C SER A 136 3.70 0.03 -18.96
N LEU A 137 4.14 -0.83 -19.88
CA LEU A 137 5.54 -1.20 -20.03
C LEU A 137 5.99 -0.75 -21.43
N THR A 138 6.90 0.22 -21.50
CA THR A 138 7.43 0.74 -22.76
C THR A 138 8.88 0.32 -22.97
N ASP A 139 9.35 0.41 -24.22
CA ASP A 139 10.75 0.16 -24.58
C ASP A 139 11.24 -1.23 -24.11
N VAL A 140 10.38 -2.23 -24.29
CA VAL A 140 10.65 -3.60 -23.85
C VAL A 140 11.60 -4.29 -24.81
N HIS A 141 12.72 -4.76 -24.28
CA HIS A 141 13.74 -5.50 -25.01
C HIS A 141 13.91 -6.88 -24.38
N PHE A 142 13.88 -7.91 -25.23
CA PHE A 142 14.20 -9.28 -24.86
C PHE A 142 15.60 -9.61 -25.37
N THR A 143 16.49 -9.98 -24.46
CA THR A 143 17.78 -10.54 -24.78
C THR A 143 17.64 -12.05 -24.77
N LEU A 144 18.01 -12.70 -25.88
CA LEU A 144 18.02 -14.15 -25.97
C LEU A 144 19.14 -14.73 -25.09
N PRO A 145 18.94 -15.94 -24.54
CA PRO A 145 19.99 -16.61 -23.79
C PRO A 145 21.18 -16.92 -24.71
N ASP A 146 22.39 -16.91 -24.15
CA ASP A 146 23.59 -17.34 -24.87
C ASP A 146 23.51 -18.85 -25.12
N PRO A 147 23.55 -19.32 -26.38
CA PRO A 147 23.47 -20.75 -26.70
C PRO A 147 24.69 -21.56 -26.21
N PHE A 148 25.76 -20.90 -25.76
CA PHE A 148 26.97 -21.52 -25.25
C PHE A 148 27.17 -21.35 -23.73
N ALA A 149 26.24 -20.68 -23.04
CA ALA A 149 26.30 -20.53 -21.59
C ALA A 149 26.01 -21.87 -20.89
N ASP A 150 26.68 -22.11 -19.76
CA ASP A 150 26.43 -23.27 -18.92
C ASP A 150 24.98 -23.21 -18.36
N PRO A 151 24.31 -24.35 -18.12
CA PRO A 151 22.90 -24.37 -17.69
C PRO A 151 22.61 -23.62 -16.38
N ASP A 152 23.62 -23.49 -15.52
CA ASP A 152 23.53 -22.78 -14.24
C ASP A 152 23.97 -21.31 -14.34
N ASP A 153 24.38 -20.85 -15.51
CA ASP A 153 24.81 -19.47 -15.75
C ASP A 153 23.59 -18.54 -15.93
N PRO A 154 23.56 -17.35 -15.29
CA PRO A 154 22.54 -16.32 -15.56
C PRO A 154 22.35 -15.95 -17.04
N ASP A 155 23.38 -16.14 -17.88
CA ASP A 155 23.34 -15.88 -19.31
C ASP A 155 22.60 -16.97 -20.12
N ALA A 156 22.32 -18.13 -19.51
CA ALA A 156 21.50 -19.20 -20.11
C ALA A 156 19.98 -18.90 -20.05
N SER A 157 19.58 -17.82 -19.36
CA SER A 157 18.18 -17.39 -19.28
C SER A 157 17.91 -16.15 -20.14
N PRO A 158 16.75 -16.07 -20.82
CA PRO A 158 16.36 -14.84 -21.50
C PRO A 158 16.20 -13.71 -20.49
N LYS A 159 16.62 -12.50 -20.87
CA LYS A 159 16.54 -11.30 -20.02
C LYS A 159 15.59 -10.28 -20.60
N VAL A 160 14.92 -9.54 -19.72
CA VAL A 160 13.96 -8.49 -20.09
C VAL A 160 14.42 -7.15 -19.53
N SER A 161 14.45 -6.14 -20.40
CA SER A 161 14.66 -4.74 -20.02
C SER A 161 13.48 -3.90 -20.49
N GLY A 162 13.14 -2.85 -19.76
CA GLY A 162 12.05 -1.96 -20.14
C GLY A 162 11.76 -0.86 -19.13
N ASN A 163 10.91 0.07 -19.52
CA ASN A 163 10.44 1.16 -18.66
C ASN A 163 9.05 0.83 -18.13
N ILE A 164 8.88 0.83 -16.82
CA ILE A 164 7.58 0.72 -16.15
C ILE A 164 7.03 2.13 -15.95
N LEU A 165 5.78 2.33 -16.37
CA LEU A 165 5.01 3.52 -16.08
C LEU A 165 3.68 3.12 -15.43
N VAL A 166 3.43 3.64 -14.22
CA VAL A 166 2.19 3.41 -13.47
C VAL A 166 1.54 4.74 -13.15
N THR A 167 0.24 4.83 -13.36
CA THR A 167 -0.57 5.94 -12.86
C THR A 167 -1.48 5.42 -11.76
N ALA A 168 -1.30 5.93 -10.55
CA ALA A 168 -2.13 5.60 -9.40
C ALA A 168 -3.02 6.77 -8.99
N SER A 169 -4.26 6.52 -8.58
CA SER A 169 -5.11 7.50 -7.90
C SER A 169 -4.55 7.78 -6.50
N ILE A 170 -4.75 9.00 -5.99
CA ILE A 170 -4.52 9.31 -4.58
C ILE A 170 -5.89 9.62 -3.97
N PRO A 171 -6.28 8.97 -2.86
CA PRO A 171 -7.54 9.27 -2.19
C PRO A 171 -7.63 10.76 -1.84
N SER A 172 -8.77 11.39 -2.10
CA SER A 172 -9.01 12.83 -1.81
C SER A 172 -8.80 13.19 -0.35
N ASP A 173 -9.04 12.23 0.53
CA ASP A 173 -9.02 12.41 1.98
C ASP A 173 -7.59 12.28 2.54
N MET A 174 -6.60 11.94 1.68
CA MET A 174 -5.21 11.71 2.06
C MET A 174 -4.33 12.87 1.56
N ASN A 175 -4.10 13.85 2.45
CA ASN A 175 -3.22 14.99 2.18
C ASN A 175 -1.77 14.75 2.64
N LEU A 176 -1.26 13.54 2.39
CA LEU A 176 0.13 13.19 2.72
C LEU A 176 1.01 13.34 1.47
N ALA A 177 2.21 13.89 1.67
CA ALA A 177 3.26 13.81 0.66
C ALA A 177 3.70 12.34 0.56
N ILE A 178 3.55 11.76 -0.63
CA ILE A 178 3.86 10.36 -0.94
C ILE A 178 4.89 10.39 -2.05
N ASN A 179 6.05 9.81 -1.81
CA ASN A 179 7.09 9.65 -2.82
C ASN A 179 7.49 8.18 -2.97
N VAL A 180 7.25 7.59 -4.14
CA VAL A 180 7.71 6.23 -4.43
C VAL A 180 9.18 6.26 -4.84
N THR A 181 10.03 5.60 -4.07
CA THR A 181 11.50 5.61 -4.24
C THR A 181 12.04 4.32 -4.83
N ASN A 182 11.39 3.20 -4.54
CA ASN A 182 11.78 1.89 -5.06
C ASN A 182 10.58 0.99 -5.30
N VAL A 183 10.73 0.09 -6.27
CA VAL A 183 9.76 -0.97 -6.57
C VAL A 183 10.47 -2.30 -6.74
N ARG A 184 9.81 -3.38 -6.37
CA ARG A 184 10.18 -4.74 -6.74
C ARG A 184 8.92 -5.52 -7.06
N ALA A 185 9.02 -6.55 -7.88
CA ALA A 185 7.83 -7.25 -8.34
C ALA A 185 8.11 -8.71 -8.67
N THR A 186 7.08 -9.53 -8.48
CA THR A 186 6.98 -10.88 -9.02
C THR A 186 5.85 -10.87 -10.03
N ALA A 187 6.10 -11.35 -11.25
CA ALA A 187 5.12 -11.30 -12.32
C ALA A 187 5.06 -12.58 -13.14
N ASP A 188 3.84 -13.00 -13.45
CA ASP A 188 3.55 -14.04 -14.43
C ASP A 188 3.43 -13.41 -15.81
N VAL A 189 4.17 -13.97 -16.77
CA VAL A 189 4.13 -13.58 -18.18
C VAL A 189 3.29 -14.59 -18.94
N ILE A 190 2.20 -14.11 -19.54
CA ILE A 190 1.16 -14.94 -20.15
C ILE A 190 1.07 -14.61 -21.64
N TYR A 191 1.02 -15.65 -22.48
CA TYR A 191 0.77 -15.52 -23.91
C TYR A 191 -0.42 -16.40 -24.30
N LYS A 192 -1.43 -15.80 -24.94
CA LYS A 192 -2.68 -16.48 -25.34
C LYS A 192 -3.31 -17.30 -24.18
N SER A 193 -3.40 -16.68 -23.01
CA SER A 193 -3.96 -17.29 -21.79
C SER A 193 -3.17 -18.49 -21.23
N LYS A 194 -1.94 -18.74 -21.69
CA LYS A 194 -1.02 -19.72 -21.11
C LYS A 194 0.18 -19.03 -20.48
N LYS A 195 0.56 -19.45 -19.27
CA LYS A 195 1.74 -18.94 -18.57
C LYS A 195 2.99 -19.40 -19.31
N MET A 196 3.77 -18.45 -19.80
CA MET A 196 5.04 -18.68 -20.51
C MET A 196 6.20 -18.75 -19.52
N GLY A 197 6.19 -17.86 -18.52
CA GLY A 197 7.27 -17.75 -17.56
C GLY A 197 6.99 -16.78 -16.43
N GLU A 198 7.98 -16.62 -15.58
CA GLU A 198 7.94 -15.76 -14.38
C GLU A 198 9.09 -14.77 -14.41
N LEU A 199 8.78 -13.50 -14.19
CA LEU A 199 9.74 -12.42 -14.01
C LEU A 199 9.83 -12.11 -12.51
N ASN A 200 11.00 -12.37 -11.93
CA ASN A 200 11.23 -12.20 -10.49
C ASN A 200 12.24 -11.08 -10.23
N LEU A 201 11.76 -9.86 -10.02
CA LEU A 201 12.57 -8.71 -9.63
C LEU A 201 12.85 -8.76 -8.13
N ARG A 202 13.76 -9.62 -7.68
CA ARG A 202 14.07 -9.75 -6.24
C ARG A 202 14.75 -8.52 -5.63
N LYS A 203 15.50 -7.79 -6.44
CA LYS A 203 16.22 -6.57 -6.04
C LYS A 203 15.34 -5.35 -6.19
N TRP A 204 15.40 -4.44 -5.23
CA TRP A 204 14.77 -3.13 -5.31
C TRP A 204 15.29 -2.37 -6.53
N GLN A 205 14.38 -2.02 -7.43
CA GLN A 205 14.64 -1.12 -8.56
C GLN A 205 14.35 0.30 -8.10
N HIS A 206 15.19 1.24 -8.50
CA HIS A 206 14.90 2.64 -8.25
C HIS A 206 13.66 3.07 -9.04
N ALA A 207 12.85 3.91 -8.41
CA ALA A 207 11.65 4.50 -8.99
C ALA A 207 11.60 5.99 -8.63
N ASN A 208 10.95 6.76 -9.50
CA ASN A 208 10.63 8.15 -9.27
C ASN A 208 9.12 8.32 -9.33
N SER A 209 8.59 9.20 -8.49
CA SER A 209 7.17 9.53 -8.52
C SER A 209 6.94 11.02 -8.69
N THR A 210 5.90 11.36 -9.44
CA THR A 210 5.46 12.74 -9.65
C THR A 210 3.98 12.82 -9.38
N ARG A 211 3.58 13.70 -8.46
CA ARG A 211 2.16 13.99 -8.23
C ARG A 211 1.63 14.82 -9.39
N VAL A 212 0.51 14.40 -9.93
CA VAL A 212 -0.22 15.10 -10.99
C VAL A 212 -1.58 15.48 -10.42
N ASP A 213 -1.83 16.78 -10.35
CA ASP A 213 -3.12 17.29 -9.89
C ASP A 213 -4.22 16.90 -10.88
N GLY A 214 -5.32 16.40 -10.33
CA GLY A 214 -6.48 15.97 -11.11
C GLY A 214 -7.20 17.17 -11.76
N ARG A 215 -7.83 16.94 -12.92
CA ARG A 215 -8.71 17.94 -13.57
C ARG A 215 -10.16 17.49 -13.43
N GLY A 216 -11.01 18.33 -12.83
CA GLY A 216 -12.46 18.06 -12.77
C GLY A 216 -12.85 17.03 -11.70
N LYS A 217 -13.55 15.96 -12.10
CA LYS A 217 -14.02 14.89 -11.19
C LYS A 217 -12.94 13.88 -10.82
N ASP A 218 -11.83 13.86 -11.55
CA ASP A 218 -10.70 13.00 -11.25
C ASP A 218 -9.87 13.61 -10.12
N GLY A 219 -9.73 12.87 -9.01
CA GLY A 219 -8.84 13.24 -7.92
C GLY A 219 -7.36 13.25 -8.33
N PRO A 220 -6.47 13.74 -7.46
CA PRO A 220 -5.03 13.74 -7.71
C PRO A 220 -4.52 12.33 -8.02
N SER A 221 -3.43 12.25 -8.79
CA SER A 221 -2.80 11.00 -9.18
C SER A 221 -1.29 11.03 -8.95
N LEU A 222 -0.69 9.86 -8.81
CA LEU A 222 0.75 9.66 -8.71
C LEU A 222 1.22 8.92 -9.96
N LYS A 223 2.09 9.58 -10.73
CA LYS A 223 2.80 8.95 -11.85
C LYS A 223 4.08 8.35 -11.31
N ILE A 224 4.28 7.05 -11.47
CA ILE A 224 5.44 6.30 -10.98
C ILE A 224 6.19 5.75 -12.18
N GLU A 225 7.49 6.02 -12.24
CA GLU A 225 8.38 5.61 -13.31
C GLU A 225 9.54 4.79 -12.73
N SER A 226 9.81 3.63 -13.32
CA SER A 226 10.94 2.77 -12.94
C SER A 226 11.52 2.08 -14.17
N ARG A 227 12.78 1.66 -14.09
CA ARG A 227 13.45 0.97 -15.19
C ARG A 227 13.90 -0.42 -14.73
N ILE A 228 13.51 -1.41 -15.52
CA ILE A 228 14.01 -2.78 -15.40
C ILE A 228 15.21 -2.93 -16.33
N ILE A 229 16.31 -3.45 -15.80
CA ILE A 229 17.53 -3.73 -16.55
C ILE A 229 17.84 -5.22 -16.42
N GLU A 230 17.83 -5.91 -17.55
CA GLU A 230 18.29 -7.29 -17.72
C GLU A 230 17.75 -8.27 -16.66
N ALA A 231 16.45 -8.16 -16.36
CA ALA A 231 15.82 -9.05 -15.40
C ALA A 231 15.64 -10.44 -16.01
N PRO A 232 16.08 -11.52 -15.33
CA PRO A 232 15.97 -12.87 -15.85
C PRO A 232 14.50 -13.29 -15.89
N LEU A 233 14.08 -13.82 -17.03
CA LEU A 233 12.77 -14.42 -17.23
C LEU A 233 12.92 -15.94 -17.10
N ASN A 234 12.33 -16.50 -16.05
CA ASN A 234 12.33 -17.94 -15.84
C ASN A 234 11.24 -18.57 -16.70
N ILE A 235 11.62 -19.43 -17.64
CA ILE A 235 10.66 -20.08 -18.55
C ILE A 235 10.01 -21.26 -17.84
N THR A 236 8.69 -21.21 -17.67
CA THR A 236 7.91 -22.29 -17.04
C THR A 236 7.28 -23.22 -18.07
N ASP A 237 7.07 -22.74 -19.30
CA ASP A 237 6.51 -23.51 -20.41
C ASP A 237 7.32 -23.24 -21.70
N ALA A 238 8.14 -24.20 -22.10
CA ALA A 238 9.04 -24.10 -23.24
C ALA A 238 8.29 -24.07 -24.59
N ASP A 239 7.12 -24.71 -24.68
CA ASP A 239 6.32 -24.74 -25.91
C ASP A 239 5.70 -23.36 -26.16
N VAL A 240 5.15 -22.75 -25.10
CA VAL A 240 4.59 -21.39 -25.18
C VAL A 240 5.69 -20.36 -25.47
N PHE A 241 6.88 -20.52 -24.87
CA PHE A 241 8.02 -19.67 -25.19
C PHE A 241 8.46 -19.80 -26.65
N SER A 242 8.53 -21.02 -27.17
CA SER A 242 8.86 -21.28 -28.58
C SER A 242 7.87 -20.62 -29.53
N ASP A 243 6.57 -20.68 -29.23
CA ASP A 243 5.52 -19.98 -29.97
C ASP A 243 5.72 -18.46 -29.97
N VAL A 244 6.17 -17.89 -28.85
CA VAL A 244 6.47 -16.46 -28.71
C VAL A 244 7.69 -16.07 -29.56
N VAL A 245 8.78 -16.83 -29.49
CA VAL A 245 9.99 -16.59 -30.29
C VAL A 245 9.67 -16.68 -31.79
N GLN A 246 8.95 -17.72 -32.22
CA GLN A 246 8.50 -17.86 -33.61
C GLN A 246 7.62 -16.69 -34.05
N ALA A 247 6.68 -16.27 -33.19
CA ALA A 247 5.84 -15.13 -33.50
C ALA A 247 6.64 -13.84 -33.65
N LEU A 248 7.66 -13.60 -32.83
CA LEU A 248 8.55 -12.43 -32.94
C LEU A 248 9.45 -12.45 -34.18
N LEU A 249 9.93 -13.64 -34.59
CA LEU A 249 10.82 -13.79 -35.75
C LEU A 249 10.07 -13.73 -37.09
N PHE A 250 8.90 -14.35 -37.17
CA PHE A 250 8.19 -14.55 -38.44
C PHE A 250 7.00 -13.62 -38.66
N ARG A 251 6.50 -12.93 -37.62
CA ARG A 251 5.41 -11.96 -37.78
C ARG A 251 5.96 -10.53 -37.76
N ASN A 252 5.68 -9.77 -38.82
CA ASN A 252 5.96 -8.32 -38.89
C ASN A 252 5.03 -7.47 -38.00
N ARG A 253 4.41 -8.05 -36.97
CA ARG A 253 3.47 -7.36 -36.08
C ARG A 253 3.85 -7.58 -34.62
N PRO A 254 3.62 -6.60 -33.74
CA PRO A 254 3.85 -6.77 -32.30
C PRO A 254 3.02 -7.94 -31.77
N ILE A 255 3.59 -8.71 -30.85
CA ILE A 255 2.83 -9.67 -30.03
C ILE A 255 2.39 -8.99 -28.74
N SER A 256 1.26 -9.40 -28.18
CA SER A 256 0.81 -8.91 -26.88
C SER A 256 1.06 -9.98 -25.84
N LEU A 257 1.79 -9.64 -24.77
CA LEU A 257 1.94 -10.45 -23.58
C LEU A 257 1.04 -9.87 -22.48
N ASP A 258 0.30 -10.73 -21.80
CA ASP A 258 -0.45 -10.35 -20.61
C ASP A 258 0.47 -10.52 -19.39
N ILE A 259 0.48 -9.54 -18.50
CA ILE A 259 1.28 -9.53 -17.27
C ILE A 259 0.34 -9.51 -16.07
N GLN A 260 0.57 -10.41 -15.13
CA GLN A 260 -0.06 -10.39 -13.81
C GLN A 260 1.02 -10.32 -12.76
N ALA A 261 1.06 -9.26 -11.96
CA ALA A 261 2.15 -8.99 -11.03
C ALA A 261 1.66 -8.66 -9.63
N LEU A 262 2.48 -9.03 -8.64
CA LEU A 262 2.43 -8.53 -7.27
C LEU A 262 3.65 -7.63 -7.07
N VAL A 263 3.40 -6.37 -6.71
CA VAL A 263 4.42 -5.33 -6.61
C VAL A 263 4.56 -4.90 -5.16
N ASP A 264 5.79 -4.90 -4.67
CA ASP A 264 6.12 -4.22 -3.42
C ASP A 264 6.66 -2.82 -3.76
N VAL A 265 6.14 -1.82 -3.07
CA VAL A 265 6.42 -0.40 -3.32
C VAL A 265 6.98 0.20 -2.04
N LYS A 266 8.17 0.79 -2.13
CA LYS A 266 8.75 1.60 -1.06
C LYS A 266 8.33 3.05 -1.25
N VAL A 267 7.80 3.63 -0.19
CA VAL A 267 7.18 4.94 -0.17
C VAL A 267 7.77 5.77 0.96
N ASP A 268 8.30 6.93 0.65
CA ASP A 268 8.63 7.94 1.64
C ASP A 268 7.41 8.84 1.88
N THR A 269 7.07 9.01 3.16
CA THR A 269 6.00 9.91 3.61
C THR A 269 6.53 10.88 4.66
N SER A 270 5.75 11.90 5.00
CA SER A 270 6.05 12.78 6.14
C SER A 270 6.06 12.07 7.50
N LEU A 271 5.58 10.82 7.55
CA LEU A 271 5.50 10.00 8.75
C LEU A 271 6.59 8.91 8.79
N GLY A 272 7.48 8.86 7.79
CA GLY A 272 8.54 7.86 7.65
C GLY A 272 8.46 7.04 6.35
N GLU A 273 9.42 6.10 6.21
CA GLU A 273 9.47 5.14 5.10
C GLU A 273 8.49 3.98 5.35
N LEU A 274 7.68 3.67 4.33
CA LEU A 274 6.68 2.62 4.34
C LEU A 274 6.90 1.65 3.18
N ILE A 275 6.63 0.36 3.40
CA ILE A 275 6.67 -0.65 2.34
C ILE A 275 5.26 -1.20 2.14
N LEU A 276 4.63 -0.83 1.02
CA LEU A 276 3.39 -1.44 0.58
C LEU A 276 3.71 -2.76 -0.10
N LYS A 277 3.16 -3.87 0.40
CA LYS A 277 3.45 -5.20 -0.13
C LYS A 277 2.30 -5.76 -0.95
N GLU A 278 2.67 -6.60 -1.93
CA GLU A 278 1.74 -7.41 -2.72
C GLU A 278 0.64 -6.59 -3.42
N VAL A 279 0.96 -5.38 -3.89
CA VAL A 279 0.04 -4.55 -4.64
C VAL A 279 -0.24 -5.23 -5.99
N PRO A 280 -1.49 -5.63 -6.27
CA PRO A 280 -1.82 -6.33 -7.51
C PRO A 280 -1.76 -5.37 -8.69
N ALA A 281 -1.09 -5.78 -9.76
CA ALA A 281 -1.00 -5.04 -11.02
C ALA A 281 -1.22 -5.99 -12.21
N GLN A 282 -1.98 -5.53 -13.20
CA GLN A 282 -2.24 -6.28 -14.42
C GLN A 282 -2.11 -5.36 -15.64
N GLY A 283 -1.63 -5.90 -16.76
CA GLY A 283 -1.48 -5.10 -17.96
C GLY A 283 -1.16 -5.92 -19.20
N LYS A 284 -1.27 -5.29 -20.37
CA LYS A 284 -0.88 -5.88 -21.66
C LYS A 284 0.34 -5.14 -22.21
N VAL A 285 1.34 -5.90 -22.58
CA VAL A 285 2.61 -5.38 -23.06
C VAL A 285 2.79 -5.75 -24.54
N PRO A 286 2.82 -4.76 -25.45
CA PRO A 286 3.18 -5.01 -26.83
C PRO A 286 4.69 -5.20 -26.95
N VAL A 287 5.13 -6.35 -27.44
CA VAL A 287 6.53 -6.68 -27.70
C VAL A 287 6.81 -6.64 -29.20
N LYS A 288 7.87 -5.93 -29.59
CA LYS A 288 8.33 -5.83 -30.97
C LYS A 288 9.67 -6.54 -31.14
N ARG A 289 9.95 -6.98 -32.38
CA ARG A 289 11.28 -7.44 -32.78
C ARG A 289 12.28 -6.29 -32.66
N SER A 290 13.38 -6.48 -31.94
CA SER A 290 14.50 -5.52 -31.96
C SER A 290 15.18 -5.58 -33.33
N SER A 291 15.45 -4.41 -33.92
CA SER A 291 16.16 -4.28 -35.20
C SER A 291 17.66 -4.61 -35.11
N SER A 292 18.19 -4.87 -33.90
CA SER A 292 19.59 -5.22 -33.65
C SER A 292 19.86 -6.73 -33.69
N LEU A 293 18.96 -7.53 -34.27
CA LEU A 293 19.07 -9.00 -34.33
C LEU A 293 19.92 -9.53 -35.50
N PHE A 294 20.81 -8.70 -36.05
CA PHE A 294 21.88 -9.10 -36.97
C PHE A 294 23.12 -8.24 -36.74
#